data_AF-A0AAX3EFV8-F1
#
_entry.id   AF-A0AAX3EFV8-F1
#
_cell.length_a   1.000
_cell.length_b   1.000
_cell.length_c   1.000
_cell.angle_alpha   90.00
_cell.angle_beta   90.00
_cell.angle_gamma   90.00
#
_symmetry.space_group_name_H-M   'P 1'
#
loop_
_entity.id
_entity.type
_entity.pdbx_description
1 polymer ?
#
loop_
_entity_poly.entity_id
_entity_poly.type
_entity_poly.pdbx_seq_one_letter_code
_entity_poly.pdbx_strand_id
1 'polypeptide(L)'
;MEPQETIAFTDWLAKIDPRVMYEEGAREVWHHALKNTNVRAARAAAMEHFRLYPTAPKPSEIATRARQLVASYTAKQRALTATPAKPSDQIPLRRRDPQRWQALLEAGKQQRETTLKERTT
;
A
#
# COMPACT_ATOMS: atom_id res chain seq x y z
N MET A 1 -12.65 -6.22 -14.00
CA MET A 1 -12.11 -7.12 -15.03
C MET A 1 -13.22 -8.01 -15.48
N GLU A 2 -13.49 -8.03 -16.78
CA GLU A 2 -14.48 -8.93 -17.35
C GLU A 2 -13.97 -10.38 -17.35
N PRO A 3 -14.86 -11.39 -17.44
CA PRO A 3 -14.46 -12.79 -17.52
C PRO A 3 -13.48 -13.06 -18.66
N GLN A 4 -13.74 -12.51 -19.85
CA GLN A 4 -12.87 -12.68 -21.03
C GLN A 4 -11.47 -12.09 -20.80
N GLU A 5 -11.39 -10.93 -20.15
CA GLU A 5 -10.12 -10.31 -19.79
C GLU A 5 -9.34 -11.15 -18.78
N THR A 6 -10.04 -11.81 -17.85
CA THR A 6 -9.44 -12.69 -16.85
C THR A 6 -8.86 -13.94 -17.52
N ILE A 7 -9.57 -14.52 -18.49
CA ILE A 7 -9.07 -15.66 -19.28
C ILE A 7 -7.80 -15.24 -20.03
N ALA A 8 -7.83 -14.13 -20.77
CA ALA A 8 -6.65 -13.64 -21.47
C ALA A 8 -5.47 -13.32 -20.53
N PHE A 9 -5.76 -12.81 -19.32
CA PHE A 9 -4.75 -12.54 -18.30
C PHE A 9 -4.13 -13.84 -17.75
N THR A 10 -4.94 -14.83 -17.41
CA THR A 10 -4.46 -16.12 -16.86
C THR A 10 -3.70 -16.92 -17.91
N ASP A 11 -4.14 -16.92 -19.17
CA ASP A 11 -3.41 -17.53 -20.28
C ASP A 11 -2.05 -16.84 -20.51
N TRP A 12 -2.00 -15.51 -20.42
CA TRP A 12 -0.74 -14.76 -20.46
C TRP A 12 0.16 -15.09 -19.27
N LEU A 13 -0.41 -15.21 -18.07
CA LEU A 13 0.33 -15.51 -16.85
C LEU A 13 0.94 -16.92 -16.89
N ALA A 14 0.19 -17.91 -17.40
CA ALA A 14 0.66 -19.28 -17.59
C ALA A 14 1.80 -19.39 -18.62
N LYS A 15 1.84 -18.51 -19.63
CA LYS A 15 2.98 -18.41 -20.57
C LYS A 15 4.26 -17.90 -19.91
N ILE A 16 4.15 -17.14 -18.82
CA ILE A 16 5.30 -16.60 -18.08
C ILE A 16 5.76 -17.59 -17.00
N ASP A 17 4.81 -18.14 -16.24
CA ASP A 17 5.08 -19.16 -15.22
C ASP A 17 4.18 -20.38 -15.45
N PRO A 18 4.73 -21.51 -15.95
CA PRO A 18 3.95 -22.71 -16.23
C PRO A 18 3.38 -23.38 -14.97
N ARG A 19 3.78 -22.95 -13.77
CA ARG A 19 3.23 -23.44 -12.50
C ARG A 19 1.85 -22.86 -12.16
N VAL A 20 1.41 -21.84 -12.90
CA VAL A 20 0.10 -21.21 -12.69
C VAL A 20 -0.99 -22.08 -13.30
N MET A 21 -1.95 -22.51 -12.48
CA MET A 21 -3.12 -23.24 -12.95
C MET A 21 -4.09 -22.32 -13.70
N TYR A 22 -4.55 -22.77 -14.87
CA TYR A 22 -5.45 -22.02 -15.76
C TYR A 22 -6.64 -22.85 -16.29
N GLU A 23 -6.92 -23.99 -15.66
CA GLU A 23 -8.13 -24.80 -15.92
C GLU A 23 -9.42 -24.00 -15.62
N GLU A 24 -10.57 -24.49 -16.10
CA GLU A 24 -11.86 -23.79 -15.99
C GLU A 24 -12.20 -23.38 -14.55
N GLY A 25 -12.07 -24.30 -13.58
CA GLY A 25 -12.28 -23.98 -12.17
C GLY A 25 -11.26 -22.98 -11.60
N ALA A 26 -10.01 -22.99 -12.09
CA ALA A 26 -9.01 -22.01 -11.69
C ALA A 26 -9.34 -20.61 -12.24
N ARG A 27 -9.84 -20.53 -13.48
CA ARG A 27 -10.25 -19.27 -14.13
C ARG A 27 -11.36 -18.57 -13.36
N GLU A 28 -12.32 -19.31 -12.81
CA GLU A 28 -13.37 -18.73 -11.95
C GLU A 28 -12.80 -18.12 -10.67
N VAL A 29 -11.85 -18.81 -10.02
CA VAL A 29 -11.18 -18.29 -8.81
C VAL A 29 -10.39 -17.02 -9.13
N TRP A 30 -9.67 -17.01 -10.25
CA TRP A 30 -8.97 -15.83 -10.74
C TRP A 30 -9.94 -14.68 -11.03
N HIS A 31 -11.06 -14.97 -11.68
CA HIS A 31 -12.06 -13.96 -12.00
C HIS A 31 -12.67 -13.37 -10.72
N HIS A 32 -13.05 -14.22 -9.77
CA HIS A 32 -13.61 -13.79 -8.50
C HIS A 32 -12.63 -12.87 -7.73
N ALA A 33 -11.34 -13.22 -7.71
CA ALA A 33 -10.31 -12.41 -7.08
C ALA A 33 -10.07 -11.08 -7.80
N LEU A 34 -10.14 -11.07 -9.14
CA LEU A 34 -9.78 -9.93 -9.99
C LEU A 34 -10.96 -9.11 -10.49
N LYS A 35 -12.22 -9.45 -10.13
CA LYS A 35 -13.44 -8.81 -10.65
C LYS A 35 -13.42 -7.28 -10.56
N ASN A 36 -12.88 -6.74 -9.47
CA ASN A 36 -12.79 -5.29 -9.22
C ASN A 36 -11.42 -4.69 -9.58
N THR A 37 -10.58 -5.43 -10.30
CA THR A 37 -9.23 -5.03 -10.69
C THR A 37 -9.20 -4.68 -12.18
N ASN A 38 -8.36 -3.73 -12.58
CA ASN A 38 -8.07 -3.45 -13.99
C ASN A 38 -6.98 -4.40 -14.50
N VAL A 39 -7.09 -4.91 -15.72
CA VAL A 39 -6.09 -5.80 -16.37
C VAL A 39 -4.67 -5.24 -16.30
N ARG A 40 -4.51 -3.94 -16.55
CA ARG A 40 -3.20 -3.28 -16.49
C ARG A 40 -2.60 -3.33 -15.08
N ALA A 41 -3.42 -3.12 -14.05
CA ALA A 41 -2.98 -3.20 -12.66
C ALA A 41 -2.65 -4.64 -12.25
N ALA A 42 -3.44 -5.62 -12.72
CA ALA A 42 -3.16 -7.04 -12.49
C ALA A 42 -1.85 -7.50 -13.15
N ARG A 43 -1.57 -7.09 -14.39
CA ARG A 43 -0.30 -7.37 -15.08
C ARG A 43 0.89 -6.76 -14.36
N ALA A 44 0.79 -5.49 -13.95
CA ALA A 44 1.85 -4.84 -13.18
C ALA A 44 2.10 -5.55 -11.84
N ALA A 45 1.03 -5.96 -11.14
CA ALA A 45 1.12 -6.72 -9.91
C ALA A 45 1.79 -8.09 -10.10
N ALA A 46 1.47 -8.80 -11.18
CA ALA A 46 2.10 -10.07 -11.51
C ALA A 46 3.61 -9.91 -11.78
N MET A 47 3.99 -8.92 -12.58
CA MET A 47 5.41 -8.64 -12.84
C MET A 47 6.17 -8.27 -11.56
N GLU A 48 5.56 -7.47 -10.68
CA GLU A 48 6.16 -7.12 -9.40
C GLU A 48 6.25 -8.35 -8.46
N HIS A 49 5.25 -9.24 -8.48
CA HIS A 49 5.30 -10.49 -7.73
C HIS A 49 6.49 -11.35 -8.17
N PHE A 50 6.66 -11.58 -9.47
CA PHE A 50 7.78 -12.37 -10.00
C PHE A 50 9.15 -11.75 -9.70
N ARG A 51 9.22 -10.42 -9.56
CA ARG A 51 10.45 -9.74 -9.15
C ARG A 51 10.82 -10.01 -7.69
N LEU A 52 9.82 -10.22 -6.83
CA LEU A 52 9.99 -10.29 -5.37
C LEU A 52 9.96 -11.72 -4.83
N TYR A 53 9.26 -12.63 -5.50
CA TYR A 53 9.04 -13.98 -5.02
C TYR A 53 9.34 -15.01 -6.11
N PRO A 54 10.04 -16.11 -5.77
CA PRO A 54 10.34 -17.20 -6.71
C PRO A 54 9.18 -18.21 -6.88
N THR A 55 8.06 -17.98 -6.20
CA THR A 55 6.91 -18.90 -6.16
C THR A 55 5.79 -18.46 -7.10
N ALA A 56 5.01 -19.44 -7.57
CA ALA A 56 3.84 -19.19 -8.39
C ALA A 56 2.87 -18.22 -7.68
N PRO A 57 2.35 -17.20 -8.38
CA PRO A 57 1.45 -16.23 -7.79
C PRO A 57 0.08 -16.83 -7.51
N LYS A 58 -0.50 -16.49 -6.36
CA LYS A 58 -1.91 -16.81 -6.06
C LYS A 58 -2.85 -15.68 -6.50
N PRO A 59 -4.11 -15.99 -6.87
CA PRO A 59 -5.09 -14.97 -7.26
C PRO A 59 -5.26 -13.84 -6.24
N SER A 60 -5.33 -14.17 -4.95
CA SER A 60 -5.50 -13.21 -3.86
C SER A 60 -4.30 -12.28 -3.67
N GLU A 61 -3.08 -12.78 -3.90
CA GLU A 61 -1.83 -12.02 -3.78
C GLU A 61 -1.76 -10.97 -4.88
N ILE A 62 -2.05 -11.36 -6.12
CA ILE A 62 -2.10 -10.45 -7.27
C ILE A 62 -3.19 -9.40 -7.08
N ALA A 63 -4.40 -9.78 -6.66
CA ALA A 63 -5.49 -8.84 -6.41
C ALA A 63 -5.13 -7.82 -5.32
N THR A 64 -4.47 -8.26 -4.25
CA THR A 64 -4.05 -7.37 -3.15
C THR A 64 -2.96 -6.41 -3.60
N ARG A 65 -1.96 -6.90 -4.31
CA ARG A 65 -0.86 -6.10 -4.84
C ARG A 65 -1.34 -5.10 -5.89
N ALA A 66 -2.27 -5.50 -6.77
CA ALA A 66 -2.88 -4.59 -7.74
C ALA A 66 -3.62 -3.42 -7.04
N ARG A 67 -4.37 -3.71 -5.97
CA ARG A 67 -5.01 -2.65 -5.16
C ARG A 67 -4.00 -1.71 -4.52
N GLN A 68 -2.89 -2.24 -3.99
CA GLN A 68 -1.82 -1.44 -3.41
C GLN A 68 -1.14 -0.54 -4.46
N LEU A 69 -0.89 -1.06 -5.66
CA LEU A 69 -0.31 -0.28 -6.76
C LEU A 69 -1.23 0.87 -7.19
N VAL A 70 -2.53 0.62 -7.30
CA VAL A 70 -3.53 1.65 -7.62
C VAL A 70 -3.60 2.70 -6.50
N ALA A 71 -3.64 2.28 -5.23
CA ALA A 71 -3.62 3.18 -4.08
C ALA A 71 -2.35 4.05 -4.03
N SER A 72 -1.18 3.45 -4.29
CA SER A 72 0.10 4.17 -4.36
C SER A 72 0.11 5.19 -5.49
N TYR A 73 -0.34 4.81 -6.69
CA TYR A 73 -0.41 5.70 -7.85
C TYR A 73 -1.36 6.87 -7.60
N THR A 74 -2.56 6.60 -7.09
CA THR A 74 -3.55 7.64 -6.75
C THR A 74 -3.06 8.56 -5.64
N ALA A 75 -2.38 8.04 -4.62
CA ALA A 75 -1.76 8.85 -3.58
C ALA A 75 -0.67 9.78 -4.15
N LYS A 76 0.19 9.27 -5.03
CA LYS A 76 1.21 10.08 -5.72
C LYS A 76 0.58 11.18 -6.58
N GLN A 77 -0.45 10.85 -7.36
CA GLN A 77 -1.17 11.83 -8.17
C GLN A 77 -1.80 12.92 -7.29
N ARG A 78 -2.47 12.53 -6.19
CA ARG A 78 -3.02 13.48 -5.23
C ARG A 78 -1.95 14.38 -4.62
N ALA A 79 -0.79 13.83 -4.28
CA ALA A 79 0.33 14.60 -3.73
C ALA A 79 0.89 15.62 -4.74
N LEU A 80 0.96 15.26 -6.03
CA LEU A 80 1.39 16.18 -7.09
C LEU A 80 0.37 17.30 -7.33
N THR A 81 -0.92 17.00 -7.25
CA THR A 81 -2.01 17.98 -7.46
C THR A 81 -2.37 18.77 -6.21
N ALA A 82 -1.92 18.31 -5.04
CA ALA A 82 -2.17 19.01 -3.79
C ALA A 82 -1.33 20.29 -3.77
N THR A 83 -2.01 21.43 -3.77
CA THR A 83 -1.40 22.69 -3.37
C THR A 83 -0.83 22.51 -1.96
N PRO A 84 0.41 22.94 -1.68
CA PRO A 84 0.94 22.88 -0.32
C PRO A 84 -0.10 23.48 0.63
N ALA A 85 -0.44 22.73 1.69
CA ALA A 85 -1.36 23.24 2.69
C ALA A 85 -0.83 24.61 3.11
N LYS A 86 -1.65 25.66 2.96
CA LYS A 86 -1.28 26.99 3.46
C LYS A 86 -0.85 26.77 4.92
N PRO A 87 0.36 27.23 5.31
CA PRO A 87 0.74 27.18 6.71
C PRO A 87 -0.41 27.79 7.48
N SER A 88 -0.91 27.06 8.48
CA SER A 88 -2.03 27.52 9.29
C SER A 88 -1.75 28.95 9.75
N ASP A 89 -2.67 29.88 9.49
CA ASP A 89 -2.59 31.26 10.01
C ASP A 89 -2.67 31.29 11.54
N GLN A 90 -2.84 30.13 12.18
CA GLN A 90 -2.71 29.98 13.62
C GLN A 90 -1.27 30.20 14.04
N ILE A 91 -1.06 31.26 14.83
CA ILE A 91 0.18 31.52 15.55
C ILE A 91 0.63 30.22 16.24
N PRO A 92 1.84 29.69 15.92
CA PRO A 92 2.32 28.45 16.50
C PRO A 92 2.25 28.49 18.03
N LEU A 93 1.92 27.38 18.68
CA LEU A 93 1.76 27.33 20.15
C LEU A 93 2.96 27.92 20.88
N ARG A 94 4.18 27.67 20.37
CA ARG A 94 5.43 28.26 20.87
C ARG A 94 5.41 29.79 20.96
N ARG A 95 4.73 30.47 20.03
CA ARG A 95 4.56 31.93 20.00
C ARG A 95 3.29 32.37 20.72
N ARG A 96 2.21 31.58 20.66
CA ARG A 96 0.92 31.88 21.29
C ARG A 96 0.98 31.78 22.81
N ASP A 97 1.68 30.78 23.33
CA ASP A 97 1.80 30.48 24.76
C ASP A 97 3.18 29.83 25.03
N PRO A 98 4.22 30.64 25.23
CA PRO A 98 5.57 30.15 25.46
C PRO A 98 5.72 29.32 26.74
N GLN A 99 4.96 29.66 27.79
CA GLN A 99 5.02 28.97 29.08
C GLN A 99 4.48 27.55 28.98
N ARG A 100 3.30 27.39 28.36
CA ARG A 100 2.73 26.06 28.13
C ARG A 100 3.61 25.21 27.21
N TRP A 101 4.24 25.84 26.21
CA TRP A 101 5.20 25.15 25.36
C TRP A 101 6.42 24.63 26.13
N GLN A 102 6.99 25.43 27.04
CA GLN A 102 8.10 25.00 27.90
C GLN A 102 7.68 23.86 28.83
N ALA A 103 6.50 23.94 29.45
CA ALA A 103 5.98 22.87 30.30
C ALA A 103 5.85 21.53 29.56
N LEU A 104 5.41 21.55 28.30
CA LEU A 104 5.35 20.35 27.46
C LEU A 104 6.73 19.77 27.13
N LEU A 105 7.74 20.63 26.92
CA LEU A 105 9.11 20.18 26.68
C LEU A 105 9.71 19.55 27.93
N GLU A 106 9.47 20.12 29.10
CA GLU A 106 9.95 19.58 30.39
C GLU A 106 9.27 18.24 30.72
N ALA A 107 7.96 18.14 30.55
CA ALA A 107 7.23 16.89 30.73
C ALA A 107 7.76 15.79 29.80
N GLY A 108 8.04 16.11 28.53
CA GLY A 108 8.61 15.15 27.58
C GLY A 108 10.03 14.69 27.96
N LYS A 109 10.86 15.58 28.53
CA LYS A 109 12.19 15.21 29.05
C LYS A 109 12.07 14.26 30.23
N GLN A 110 11.22 14.59 31.21
CA GLN A 110 10.99 13.76 32.39
C GLN A 110 10.46 12.36 32.01
N GLN A 111 9.50 12.30 31.08
CA GLN A 111 8.95 11.02 30.61
C GLN A 111 10.00 10.15 29.89
N ARG A 112 10.92 10.77 29.14
CA ARG A 112 12.02 10.04 28.51
C ARG A 112 12.99 9.50 29.55
N GLU A 113 13.32 10.27 30.58
CA GLU A 113 14.19 9.86 31.67
C GLU A 113 13.60 8.70 32.48
N THR A 114 12.30 8.75 32.81
CA THR A 114 11.62 7.64 33.51
C THR A 114 11.62 6.38 32.66
N THR A 115 11.25 6.48 31.38
CA THR A 115 11.24 5.34 30.45
C THR A 115 12.62 4.70 30.29
N LEU A 116 13.70 5.49 30.31
CA LEU A 116 15.07 4.96 30.23
C LEU A 116 15.50 4.25 31.52
N LYS A 117 15.12 4.79 32.68
CA LYS A 117 15.38 4.15 33.98
C LYS A 117 14.64 2.81 34.10
N GLU A 118 13.37 2.76 33.70
CA GLU A 118 12.56 1.53 33.71
C GLU A 118 13.09 0.44 32.75
N ARG A 119 13.82 0.82 31.69
CA ARG A 119 14.43 -0.14 30.74
C ARG A 119 15.79 -0.67 31.18
N THR A 120 16.41 -0.08 32.20
CA THR A 120 17.77 -0.43 32.66
C THR A 120 17.78 -1.21 33.98
N THR A 121 16.62 -1.37 34.60
CA THR A 121 16.32 -2.30 35.71
C THR A 121 15.65 -3.57 35.21
#